data_AF-A0A1Q7KF79-F1
#
_entry.id   AF-A0A1Q7KF79-F1
#
_cell.length_a   1.000
_cell.length_b   1.000
_cell.length_c   1.000
_cell.angle_alpha   90.00
_cell.angle_beta   90.00
_cell.angle_gamma   90.00
#
_symmetry.space_group_name_H-M   'P 1'
#
loop_
_entity.id
_entity.type
_entity.pdbx_description
1 polymer ?
#
loop_
_entity_poly.entity_id
_entity_poly.type
_entity_poly.pdbx_seq_one_letter_code
_entity_poly.pdbx_strand_id
1 'polypeptide(L)'
;MKKSIFVIAILVGLFVAAVAGPAQAQQSFRVQVPFAFVANAVTLPAGEYDIQRQANGGVALLILSKNSGPSAIVMTNAMQSKDWQPETCLVFHRYGNRYFLAQVWTAGDRRGREIYKSPAEKELAKNETRSEVTLLALLSSAKQ
;
A
#
# COMPACT_ATOMS: atom_id res chain seq x y z
N MET A 1 38.55 -50.98 -40.54
CA MET A 1 38.84 -49.58 -40.94
C MET A 1 37.72 -49.16 -41.88
N LYS A 2 36.72 -48.41 -41.41
CA LYS A 2 36.62 -46.95 -41.54
C LYS A 2 35.47 -46.48 -40.62
N LYS A 3 35.73 -45.42 -39.87
CA LYS A 3 34.85 -44.81 -38.87
C LYS A 3 33.83 -43.89 -39.55
N SER A 4 32.58 -43.89 -39.09
CA SER A 4 31.72 -42.70 -39.07
C SER A 4 30.65 -42.84 -37.99
N ILE A 5 30.63 -41.85 -37.11
CA ILE A 5 29.79 -41.68 -35.93
C ILE A 5 28.49 -40.99 -36.36
N PHE A 6 27.34 -41.47 -35.88
CA PHE A 6 26.13 -40.64 -35.80
C PHE A 6 25.47 -40.89 -34.43
N VAL A 7 25.85 -40.06 -33.47
CA VAL A 7 25.16 -39.91 -32.18
C VAL A 7 23.96 -39.01 -32.45
N ILE A 8 22.75 -39.58 -32.49
CA ILE A 8 21.51 -38.79 -32.48
C ILE A 8 21.10 -38.61 -31.02
N ALA A 9 21.43 -37.44 -30.49
CA ALA A 9 20.99 -36.97 -29.19
C ALA A 9 19.48 -36.63 -29.26
N ILE A 10 18.67 -37.39 -28.53
CA ILE A 10 17.25 -37.04 -28.31
C ILE A 10 17.18 -36.15 -27.06
N LEU A 11 17.20 -34.84 -27.29
CA LEU A 11 16.81 -33.81 -26.35
C LEU A 11 15.27 -33.68 -26.38
N VAL A 12 14.57 -34.29 -25.41
CA VAL A 12 13.16 -33.94 -25.14
C VAL A 12 13.16 -32.90 -24.03
N GLY A 13 13.26 -31.63 -24.42
CA GLY A 13 13.00 -30.50 -23.54
C GLY A 13 11.50 -30.36 -23.33
N LEU A 14 11.02 -30.72 -22.14
CA LEU A 14 9.65 -30.44 -21.72
C LEU A 14 9.54 -28.95 -21.38
N PHE A 15 9.17 -28.12 -22.36
CA PHE A 15 8.87 -26.71 -22.12
C PHE A 15 7.51 -26.61 -21.42
N VAL A 16 7.52 -26.57 -20.09
CA VAL A 16 6.36 -26.13 -19.32
C VAL A 16 6.28 -24.62 -19.47
N ALA A 17 5.46 -24.14 -20.40
CA ALA A 17 5.06 -22.75 -20.44
C ALA A 17 4.22 -22.48 -19.18
N ALA A 18 4.85 -21.98 -18.13
CA ALA A 18 4.14 -21.39 -17.01
C ALA A 18 3.40 -20.16 -17.55
N VAL A 19 2.11 -20.32 -17.82
CA VAL A 19 1.19 -19.21 -18.04
C VAL A 19 1.11 -18.43 -16.74
N ALA A 20 1.99 -17.43 -16.60
CA ALA A 20 1.80 -16.36 -15.64
C ALA A 20 0.56 -15.57 -16.09
N GLY A 21 -0.61 -15.95 -15.58
CA GLY A 21 -1.79 -15.10 -15.68
C GLY A 21 -1.48 -13.73 -15.05
N PRO A 22 -2.15 -12.65 -15.46
CA PRO A 22 -1.97 -11.36 -14.81
C PRO A 22 -2.39 -11.53 -13.35
N ALA A 23 -1.42 -11.67 -12.45
CA ALA A 23 -1.65 -11.52 -11.03
C ALA A 23 -2.30 -10.14 -10.89
N GLN A 24 -3.55 -10.08 -10.44
CA GLN A 24 -4.19 -8.82 -10.13
C GLN A 24 -3.27 -8.11 -9.14
N ALA A 25 -2.51 -7.13 -9.62
CA ALA A 25 -1.43 -6.53 -8.85
C ALA A 25 -2.08 -5.85 -7.64
N GLN A 26 -2.00 -6.50 -6.49
CA GLN A 26 -2.38 -5.91 -5.21
C GLN A 26 -1.51 -4.66 -5.06
N GLN A 27 -2.10 -3.49 -5.30
CA GLN A 27 -1.39 -2.22 -5.23
C GLN A 27 -0.94 -2.04 -3.78
N SER A 28 0.36 -2.26 -3.59
CA SER A 28 1.02 -2.15 -2.30
C SER A 28 2.24 -1.26 -2.43
N PHE A 29 2.53 -0.52 -1.38
CA PHE A 29 3.67 0.38 -1.33
C PHE A 29 4.16 0.49 0.11
N ARG A 30 5.38 1.01 0.28
CA ARG A 30 6.00 1.17 1.59
C ARG A 30 6.05 2.64 1.98
N VAL A 31 5.91 2.91 3.27
CA VAL A 31 6.08 4.26 3.83
C VAL A 31 6.77 4.18 5.17
N GLN A 32 7.72 5.09 5.40
CA GLN A 32 8.30 5.34 6.71
C GLN A 32 7.50 6.45 7.38
N VAL A 33 6.85 6.14 8.50
CA VAL A 33 6.09 7.12 9.30
C VAL A 33 6.92 7.51 10.52
N PRO A 34 7.32 8.79 10.69
CA PRO A 34 8.25 9.20 11.76
C PRO A 34 7.57 9.51 13.10
N PHE A 35 6.27 9.27 13.23
CA PHE A 35 5.48 9.55 14.43
C PHE A 35 4.45 8.45 14.66
N ALA A 36 3.96 8.34 15.91
CA ALA A 36 2.79 7.52 16.19
C ALA A 36 1.54 8.16 15.57
N PHE A 37 0.66 7.34 15.01
CA PHE A 37 -0.53 7.80 14.32
C PHE A 37 -1.73 6.90 14.59
N VAL A 38 -2.92 7.45 14.41
CA VAL A 38 -4.18 6.75 14.54
C VAL A 38 -4.74 6.47 13.16
N ALA A 39 -5.06 5.21 12.87
CA ALA A 39 -5.81 4.83 11.69
C ALA A 39 -7.15 4.23 12.13
N ASN A 40 -8.24 4.97 11.90
CA ASN A 40 -9.55 4.69 12.48
C ASN A 40 -9.48 4.54 14.02
N ALA A 41 -9.63 3.35 14.59
CA ALA A 41 -9.60 3.14 16.05
C ALA A 41 -8.26 2.59 16.58
N VAL A 42 -7.28 2.36 15.70
CA VAL A 42 -6.01 1.73 16.07
C VAL A 42 -4.90 2.76 16.11
N THR A 43 -4.15 2.81 17.21
CA THR A 43 -2.91 3.60 17.31
C THR A 43 -1.72 2.73 16.91
N LEU A 44 -0.96 3.20 15.94
CA LEU A 44 0.22 2.57 15.39
C LEU A 44 1.46 3.42 15.73
N PRO A 45 2.57 2.81 16.18
CA PRO A 45 3.80 3.53 16.50
C PRO A 45 4.47 4.12 15.24
N ALA A 46 5.49 4.95 15.45
CA ALA A 46 6.40 5.33 14.36
C ALA A 46 7.11 4.08 13.82
N GLY A 47 7.28 3.99 12.50
CA GLY A 47 7.89 2.83 11.88
C GLY A 47 7.64 2.71 10.39
N GLU A 48 8.16 1.64 9.80
CA GLU A 48 7.92 1.27 8.41
C GLU A 48 6.66 0.41 8.28
N TYR A 49 5.82 0.79 7.32
CA TYR A 49 4.57 0.12 7.04
C TYR A 49 4.45 -0.22 5.55
N ASP A 50 4.04 -1.45 5.27
CA ASP A 50 3.54 -1.84 3.97
C ASP A 50 2.02 -1.57 3.95
N ILE A 51 1.58 -0.73 3.02
CA ILE A 51 0.19 -0.36 2.84
C ILE A 51 -0.35 -1.14 1.66
N GLN A 52 -1.45 -1.88 1.84
CA GLN A 52 -2.06 -2.67 0.78
C GLN A 52 -3.52 -2.31 0.60
N ARG A 53 -3.89 -2.02 -0.65
CA ARG A 53 -5.30 -1.90 -1.04
C ARG A 53 -5.84 -3.27 -1.38
N GLN A 54 -7.01 -3.61 -0.86
CA GLN A 54 -7.68 -4.84 -1.26
C GLN A 54 -8.04 -4.77 -2.75
N ALA A 55 -7.84 -5.88 -3.47
CA ALA A 55 -8.19 -6.01 -4.88
C ALA A 55 -9.68 -5.67 -5.14
N ASN A 56 -10.00 -5.33 -6.40
CA ASN A 56 -11.35 -5.07 -6.89
C ASN A 56 -12.11 -3.92 -6.20
N GLY A 57 -11.39 -2.91 -5.67
CA GLY A 57 -12.01 -1.74 -5.05
C GLY A 57 -12.61 -2.02 -3.67
N GLY A 58 -12.14 -3.06 -2.99
CA GLY A 58 -12.58 -3.42 -1.64
C GLY A 58 -12.49 -2.26 -0.66
N VAL A 59 -13.39 -2.21 0.31
CA VAL A 59 -13.56 -1.08 1.23
C VAL A 59 -12.46 -0.96 2.30
N ALA A 60 -11.59 -1.96 2.42
CA ALA A 60 -10.55 -2.02 3.44
C ALA A 60 -9.14 -1.63 2.93
N LEU A 61 -8.34 -1.10 3.84
CA LEU A 61 -6.91 -0.87 3.71
C LEU A 61 -6.18 -1.73 4.75
N LEU A 62 -5.16 -2.47 4.33
CA LEU A 62 -4.28 -3.20 5.23
C LEU A 62 -3.04 -2.36 5.51
N ILE A 63 -2.71 -2.17 6.79
CA ILE A 63 -1.53 -1.46 7.26
C ILE A 63 -0.70 -2.47 8.04
N LEU A 64 0.41 -2.91 7.44
CA LEU A 64 1.23 -4.01 7.97
C LEU A 64 2.56 -3.45 8.48
N SER A 65 2.87 -3.65 9.76
CA SER A 65 4.18 -3.29 10.30
C SER A 65 5.26 -4.21 9.76
N LYS A 66 6.41 -3.65 9.37
CA LYS A 66 7.50 -4.45 8.80
C LYS A 66 8.24 -5.31 9.83
N ASN A 67 8.28 -4.89 11.09
CA ASN A 67 9.10 -5.49 12.15
C ASN A 67 8.27 -6.31 13.16
N SER A 68 7.26 -7.04 12.68
CA SER A 68 6.33 -7.82 13.52
C SER A 68 5.57 -6.98 14.57
N GLY A 69 5.47 -5.66 14.34
CA GLY A 69 4.74 -4.74 15.19
C GLY A 69 3.23 -4.73 14.94
N PRO A 70 2.49 -3.86 15.64
CA PRO A 70 1.05 -3.72 15.47
C PRO A 70 0.68 -3.45 14.01
N SER A 71 -0.32 -4.17 13.51
CA SER A 71 -0.88 -4.02 12.17
C SER A 71 -2.39 -3.75 12.28
N ALA A 72 -2.97 -3.14 11.25
CA ALA A 72 -4.37 -2.75 11.26
C ALA A 72 -5.07 -3.07 9.93
N ILE A 73 -6.35 -3.43 10.03
CA ILE A 73 -7.28 -3.43 8.90
C ILE A 73 -8.24 -2.27 9.12
N VAL A 74 -8.32 -1.37 8.15
CA VAL A 74 -9.02 -0.09 8.29
C VAL A 74 -10.08 0.05 7.21
N MET A 75 -11.32 0.30 7.63
CA MET A 75 -12.40 0.60 6.71
C MET A 75 -12.25 2.02 6.16
N THR A 76 -12.51 2.19 4.87
CA THR A 76 -12.28 3.45 4.16
C THR A 76 -13.41 3.71 3.15
N ASN A 77 -13.67 4.97 2.84
CA ASN A 77 -14.50 5.37 1.71
C ASN A 77 -13.67 5.40 0.42
N ALA A 78 -14.32 5.20 -0.71
CA ALA A 78 -13.72 5.50 -2.00
C ALA A 78 -13.73 7.01 -2.21
N MET A 79 -12.65 7.56 -2.74
CA MET A 79 -12.53 8.97 -3.08
C MET A 79 -11.97 9.11 -4.49
N GLN A 80 -12.35 10.15 -5.22
CA GLN A 80 -11.88 10.38 -6.58
C GLN A 80 -11.41 11.83 -6.72
N SER A 81 -10.16 11.99 -7.16
CA SER A 81 -9.60 13.28 -7.56
C SER A 81 -9.97 13.61 -9.00
N LYS A 82 -10.09 14.92 -9.30
CA LYS A 82 -10.24 15.43 -10.66
C LYS A 82 -9.01 15.11 -11.51
N ASP A 83 -7.82 15.32 -10.93
CA ASP A 83 -6.54 15.12 -11.59
C ASP A 83 -5.87 13.81 -11.15
N TRP A 84 -5.02 13.28 -12.03
CA TRP A 84 -4.20 12.11 -11.70
C TRP A 84 -3.22 12.46 -10.58
N GLN A 85 -3.07 11.56 -9.61
CA GLN A 85 -2.12 11.77 -8.53
C GLN A 85 -0.69 11.60 -9.09
N PRO A 86 0.20 12.59 -8.90
CA PRO A 86 1.58 12.49 -9.37
C PRO A 86 2.40 11.50 -8.54
N GLU A 87 2.05 11.33 -7.27
CA GLU A 87 2.82 10.55 -6.30
C GLU A 87 1.91 9.65 -5.45
N THR A 88 2.49 8.58 -4.93
CA THR A 88 1.85 7.73 -3.92
C THR A 88 2.13 8.33 -2.56
N CYS A 89 1.10 8.64 -1.78
CA CYS A 89 1.28 9.33 -0.51
C CYS A 89 0.19 9.00 0.52
N LEU A 90 0.53 9.26 1.78
CA LEU A 90 -0.40 9.26 2.91
C LEU A 90 -0.61 10.70 3.36
N VAL A 91 -1.86 11.10 3.53
CA VAL A 91 -2.22 12.39 4.12
C VAL A 91 -2.73 12.17 5.53
N PHE A 92 -2.18 12.94 6.46
CA PHE A 92 -2.54 12.92 7.87
C PHE A 92 -3.18 14.24 8.28
N HIS A 93 -4.27 14.16 9.04
CA HIS A 93 -4.73 15.28 9.83
C HIS A 93 -3.89 15.36 11.11
N ARG A 94 -3.40 16.55 11.41
CA ARG A 94 -2.62 16.86 12.61
C ARG A 94 -3.38 17.82 13.50
N TYR A 95 -3.49 17.44 14.77
CA TYR A 95 -4.05 18.23 15.87
C TYR A 95 -3.02 18.27 16.99
N GLY A 96 -2.27 19.37 17.10
CA GLY A 96 -1.10 19.46 17.98
C GLY A 96 -0.05 18.40 17.66
N ASN A 97 0.15 17.42 18.56
CA ASN A 97 1.08 16.30 18.39
C ASN A 97 0.39 14.96 18.08
N ARG A 98 -0.90 14.99 17.72
CA ARG A 98 -1.66 13.80 17.34
C ARG A 98 -1.89 13.77 15.84
N TYR A 99 -1.67 12.61 15.24
CA TYR A 99 -1.72 12.39 13.80
C TYR A 99 -2.76 11.32 13.51
N PHE A 100 -3.67 11.62 12.58
CA PHE A 100 -4.72 10.72 12.14
C PHE A 100 -4.57 10.49 10.65
N LEU A 101 -4.42 9.23 10.23
CA LEU A 101 -4.39 8.90 8.81
C LEU A 101 -5.75 9.25 8.21
N ALA A 102 -5.75 10.18 7.26
CA ALA A 102 -6.96 10.71 6.65
C ALA A 102 -7.16 10.17 5.24
N GLN A 103 -6.09 10.10 4.45
CA GLN A 103 -6.18 9.69 3.05
C GLN A 103 -4.97 8.88 2.59
N VAL A 104 -5.22 8.04 1.59
CA VAL A 104 -4.20 7.30 0.85
C VAL A 104 -4.40 7.50 -0.64
N TRP A 105 -3.32 7.90 -1.31
CA TRP A 105 -3.26 8.14 -2.76
C TRP A 105 -2.20 7.27 -3.41
N THR A 106 -2.38 7.00 -4.71
CA THR A 106 -1.47 6.17 -5.51
C THR A 106 -1.13 6.90 -6.79
N ALA A 107 0.17 7.01 -7.10
CA ALA A 107 0.65 7.65 -8.31
C ALA A 107 0.01 7.03 -9.56
N GLY A 108 -0.38 7.86 -10.52
CA GLY A 108 -1.02 7.41 -11.74
C GLY A 108 -2.43 6.83 -11.55
N ASP A 109 -3.07 7.02 -10.38
CA ASP A 109 -4.50 6.75 -10.17
C ASP A 109 -5.23 8.07 -9.84
N ARG A 110 -6.53 8.13 -10.16
CA ARG A 110 -7.44 9.19 -9.70
C ARG A 110 -8.22 8.75 -8.46
N ARG A 111 -8.23 7.46 -8.14
CA ARG A 111 -8.98 6.87 -7.04
C ARG A 111 -8.11 6.80 -5.79
N GLY A 112 -8.49 7.55 -4.77
CA GLY A 112 -7.92 7.52 -3.43
C GLY A 112 -8.82 6.80 -2.44
N ARG A 113 -8.31 6.62 -1.23
CA ARG A 113 -9.08 6.12 -0.08
C ARG A 113 -9.11 7.17 1.02
N GLU A 114 -10.29 7.39 1.59
CA GLU A 114 -10.46 8.24 2.77
C GLU A 114 -10.76 7.36 3.99
N ILE A 115 -10.02 7.57 5.08
CA ILE A 115 -10.21 6.85 6.33
C ILE A 115 -11.27 7.57 7.16
N TYR A 116 -12.17 6.82 7.79
CA TYR A 116 -13.17 7.42 8.69
C TYR A 116 -12.51 8.08 9.89
N LYS A 117 -12.97 9.29 10.20
CA LYS A 117 -12.55 9.99 11.42
C LYS A 117 -12.97 9.22 12.67
N SER A 118 -12.00 8.97 13.53
CA SER A 118 -12.23 8.33 14.82
C SER A 118 -13.04 9.24 15.74
N PRO A 119 -13.71 8.71 16.79
CA PRO A 119 -14.34 9.55 17.81
C PRO A 119 -13.36 10.55 18.42
N ALA A 120 -12.11 10.12 18.69
CA ALA A 120 -11.07 10.99 19.19
C ALA A 120 -10.76 12.13 18.22
N GLU A 121 -10.62 11.84 16.92
CA GLU A 121 -10.37 12.88 15.91
C GLU A 121 -11.52 13.89 15.83
N LYS A 122 -12.77 13.42 15.89
CA LYS A 122 -13.96 14.29 15.85
C LYS A 122 -14.01 15.25 17.03
N GLU A 123 -13.64 14.81 18.23
CA GLU A 123 -13.59 15.70 19.40
C GLU A 123 -12.49 16.76 19.27
N LEU A 124 -11.33 16.41 18.70
CA LEU A 124 -10.27 17.38 18.46
C LEU A 124 -10.61 18.37 17.37
N ALA A 125 -11.30 17.92 16.32
CA ALA A 125 -11.75 18.78 15.24
C ALA A 125 -12.71 19.89 15.69
N LYS A 126 -13.36 19.75 16.86
CA LYS A 126 -14.23 20.79 17.44
C LYS A 126 -13.45 21.91 18.12
N ASN A 127 -12.30 21.59 18.71
CA ASN A 127 -11.61 22.46 19.66
C ASN A 127 -10.21 22.89 19.21
N GLU A 128 -9.61 22.19 18.25
CA GLU A 128 -8.25 22.41 17.77
C GLU A 128 -8.22 22.69 16.26
N THR A 129 -7.27 23.53 15.84
CA THR A 129 -7.03 23.79 14.42
C THR A 129 -6.37 22.60 13.75
N ARG A 130 -6.99 22.11 12.66
CA ARG A 130 -6.44 21.05 11.83
C ARG A 130 -5.33 21.59 10.93
N SER A 131 -4.18 20.93 10.96
CA SER A 131 -3.15 21.03 9.92
C SER A 131 -3.05 19.71 9.14
N GLU A 132 -2.41 19.72 7.97
CA GLU A 132 -2.20 18.53 7.15
C GLU A 132 -0.72 18.21 7.00
N VAL A 133 -0.39 16.92 7.02
CA VAL A 133 0.96 16.40 6.78
C VAL A 133 0.90 15.32 5.73
N THR A 134 1.68 15.46 4.66
CA THR A 134 1.74 14.48 3.57
C THR A 134 3.08 13.75 3.63
N LEU A 135 3.03 12.41 3.66
CA LEU A 135 4.21 11.55 3.58
C LEU A 135 4.21 10.83 2.24
N LEU A 136 5.31 10.94 1.52
CA LEU A 136 5.50 10.22 0.27
C LEU A 136 5.85 8.76 0.54
N ALA A 137 5.23 7.87 -0.22
CA ALA A 137 5.58 6.47 -0.20
C ALA A 137 6.90 6.25 -0.93
N LEU A 138 7.73 5.38 -0.36
CA LEU A 138 8.79 4.74 -1.10
C LEU A 138 8.12 3.65 -1.94
N LEU A 139 8.25 3.74 -3.27
CA LEU A 139 7.76 2.69 -4.14
C LEU A 139 8.49 1.40 -3.76
N SER A 140 7.75 0.44 -3.18
CA SER A 140 8.29 -0.90 -2.99
C SER A 140 8.42 -1.51 -4.38
N SER A 141 9.66 -1.65 -4.86
CA SER A 141 9.91 -2.42 -6.07
C SER A 141 9.25 -3.79 -5.90
N ALA A 142 8.35 -4.13 -6.81
CA ALA A 142 7.71 -5.44 -6.84
C ALA A 142 8.82 -6.49 -6.77
N LYS A 143 8.77 -7.35 -5.75
CA LYS A 143 9.69 -8.48 -5.67
C LYS A 143 9.36 -9.38 -6.86
N GLN A 144 10.34 -9.50 -7.76
CA GLN A 144 10.37 -10.46 -8.87
C GLN A 144 10.18 -11.89 -8.36
#